data_AF-A0A7C8E3B2-F1
#
_entry.id   AF-A0A7C8E3B2-F1
#
_cell.length_a   1.000
_cell.length_b   1.000
_cell.length_c   1.000
_cell.angle_alpha   90.00
_cell.angle_beta   90.00
_cell.angle_gamma   90.00
#
_symmetry.space_group_name_H-M   'P 1'
#
loop_
_entity.id
_entity.type
_entity.pdbx_description
1 polymer ?
#
loop_
_entity_poly.entity_id
_entity_poly.type
_entity_poly.pdbx_seq_one_letter_code
_entity_poly.pdbx_strand_id
1 'polypeptide(L)'
;MFYRECGNFKDSYDKDMAIFPIPLDRWGFIVMLFVAFVIVPLFSSEYLMMNIIVPFYCFALSAFGLNVLAGYAGQISIGHAAFMAVGAYGSFILYGRYGVPLIPSIIGGGVVASIVGAFFGLPSLKIKGFYLAISTLAS
;
A
#
# COMPACT_ATOMS: atom_id res chain seq x y z
N MET A 1 -5.79 27.27 -14.75
CA MET A 1 -4.61 27.31 -15.64
C MET A 1 -3.62 28.30 -15.04
N PHE A 2 -2.89 27.89 -14.00
CA PHE A 2 -2.22 28.82 -13.08
C PHE A 2 -0.74 29.11 -13.40
N TYR A 3 -0.11 28.46 -14.39
CA TYR A 3 1.31 28.68 -14.71
C TYR A 3 1.60 28.50 -16.20
N ARG A 4 2.65 29.19 -16.69
CA ARG A 4 3.18 29.08 -18.06
C ARG A 4 4.16 27.90 -18.14
N GLU A 5 3.88 26.94 -19.01
CA GLU A 5 4.79 25.80 -19.32
C GLU A 5 5.93 26.18 -20.29
N CYS A 6 5.95 27.43 -20.78
CA CYS A 6 6.94 27.89 -21.76
C CYS A 6 8.35 27.95 -21.13
N GLY A 7 9.26 27.10 -21.63
CA GLY A 7 10.68 27.08 -21.24
C GLY A 7 11.16 25.77 -20.60
N ASN A 8 10.28 24.79 -20.39
CA ASN A 8 10.69 23.47 -19.88
C ASN A 8 11.15 22.56 -21.03
N PHE A 9 12.39 22.74 -21.49
CA PHE A 9 12.98 21.90 -22.52
C PHE A 9 13.32 20.51 -21.96
N LYS A 10 12.67 19.48 -22.51
CA LYS A 10 12.88 18.08 -22.13
C LYS A 10 14.02 17.51 -22.97
N ASP A 11 15.25 17.77 -22.55
CA ASP A 11 16.46 17.36 -23.30
C ASP A 11 16.84 15.88 -23.11
N SER A 12 16.13 15.14 -22.25
CA SER A 12 16.39 13.72 -21.97
C SER A 12 15.08 12.97 -21.75
N TYR A 13 15.04 11.70 -22.17
CA TYR A 13 13.93 10.77 -21.95
C TYR A 13 13.54 10.66 -20.46
N ASP A 14 14.52 10.75 -19.55
CA ASP A 14 14.27 10.69 -18.11
C ASP A 14 13.44 11.89 -17.60
N LYS A 15 13.62 13.07 -18.21
CA LYS A 15 12.84 14.27 -17.89
C LYS A 15 11.43 14.20 -18.48
N ASP A 16 11.22 13.42 -19.53
CA ASP A 16 9.91 13.23 -20.16
C ASP A 16 9.05 12.20 -19.41
N MET A 17 9.69 11.15 -18.87
CA MET A 17 9.03 10.14 -18.03
C MET A 17 8.81 10.56 -16.57
N ALA A 18 9.22 11.77 -16.18
CA ALA A 18 9.09 12.26 -14.81
C ALA A 18 7.61 12.44 -14.42
N ILE A 19 7.19 11.82 -13.30
CA ILE A 19 5.82 11.90 -12.77
C ILE A 19 5.39 13.35 -12.49
N PHE A 20 6.32 14.20 -12.05
CA PHE A 20 6.12 15.63 -11.87
C PHE A 20 7.15 16.41 -12.70
N PRO A 21 6.84 16.78 -13.96
CA PRO A 21 7.78 17.45 -14.86
C PRO A 21 8.05 18.91 -14.46
N ILE A 22 7.16 19.51 -13.66
CA ILE A 22 7.24 20.90 -13.21
C ILE A 22 7.69 20.91 -11.75
N PRO A 23 8.74 21.68 -11.39
CA PRO A 23 9.23 21.74 -10.01
C PRO A 23 8.14 22.27 -9.06
N LEU A 24 7.32 23.23 -9.49
CA LEU A 24 6.21 23.77 -8.71
C LEU A 24 5.17 22.69 -8.35
N ASP A 25 4.78 21.82 -9.29
CA ASP A 25 3.83 20.73 -9.00
C ASP A 25 4.41 19.73 -8.00
N ARG A 26 5.72 19.45 -8.10
CA ARG A 26 6.43 18.63 -7.11
C ARG A 26 6.39 19.27 -5.73
N TRP A 27 6.68 20.56 -5.62
CA TRP A 27 6.61 21.29 -4.34
C TRP A 27 5.17 21.39 -3.83
N GLY A 28 4.20 21.65 -4.71
CA GLY A 28 2.78 21.71 -4.38
C GLY A 28 2.25 20.39 -3.84
N PHE A 29 2.63 19.26 -4.44
CA PHE A 29 2.30 17.93 -3.95
C PHE A 29 2.93 17.64 -2.59
N ILE A 30 4.21 18.00 -2.39
CA ILE A 30 4.88 17.84 -1.09
C ILE A 30 4.20 18.69 -0.01
N VAL A 31 3.88 19.95 -0.31
CA VAL A 31 3.18 20.85 0.61
C VAL A 31 1.79 20.31 0.93
N MET A 32 1.05 19.82 -0.07
CA MET A 32 -0.25 19.19 0.13
C MET A 32 -0.15 17.96 1.05
N LEU A 33 0.87 17.10 0.84
CA LEU A 33 1.09 15.91 1.66
C LEU A 33 1.45 16.30 3.10
N PHE A 34 2.30 17.31 3.27
CA PHE A 34 2.69 17.83 4.59
C PHE A 34 1.50 18.44 5.32
N VAL A 35 0.71 19.26 4.63
CA VAL A 35 -0.53 19.86 5.14
C VAL A 35 -1.50 18.77 5.57
N ALA A 36 -1.70 17.74 4.75
CA ALA A 36 -2.54 16.61 5.11
C ALA A 36 -2.02 15.89 6.37
N PHE A 37 -0.71 15.68 6.49
CA PHE A 37 -0.13 14.96 7.63
C PHE A 37 -0.15 15.76 8.94
N VAL A 38 -0.17 17.09 8.88
CA VAL A 38 -0.14 17.96 10.07
C VAL A 38 -1.54 18.43 10.46
N ILE A 39 -2.35 18.88 9.50
CA ILE A 39 -3.67 19.44 9.79
C ILE A 39 -4.67 18.33 10.17
N VAL A 40 -4.63 17.18 9.48
CA VAL A 40 -5.57 16.09 9.76
C VAL A 40 -5.48 15.62 11.23
N PRO A 41 -4.32 15.29 11.81
CA PRO A 41 -4.27 14.86 13.22
C PRO A 41 -4.57 15.99 14.21
N LEU A 42 -4.29 17.26 13.88
CA LEU A 42 -4.56 18.40 14.77
C LEU A 42 -6.05 18.74 14.88
N PHE A 43 -6.84 18.49 13.84
CA PHE A 43 -8.28 18.80 13.79
C PHE A 43 -9.19 17.57 13.87
N SER A 44 -8.62 16.36 13.91
CA SER A 44 -9.41 15.12 13.99
C SER A 44 -9.84 14.80 15.41
N SER A 45 -11.11 14.41 15.57
CA SER A 45 -11.58 13.77 16.81
C SER A 45 -11.02 12.35 16.92
N GLU A 46 -10.94 11.83 18.16
CA GLU A 46 -10.49 10.45 18.43
C GLU A 46 -11.32 9.43 17.62
N TYR A 47 -12.62 9.66 17.49
CA TYR A 47 -13.51 8.83 16.67
C TYR A 47 -13.11 8.81 15.19
N LEU A 48 -12.84 9.98 14.61
CA LEU A 48 -12.45 10.11 13.19
C LEU A 48 -11.10 9.42 12.97
N MET A 49 -10.19 9.56 13.92
CA MET A 49 -8.86 8.95 13.83
C MET A 49 -8.92 7.42 13.90
N MET A 50 -9.59 6.85 14.92
CA MET A 50 -9.66 5.40 15.12
C MET A 50 -10.57 4.67 14.13
N ASN A 51 -11.71 5.25 13.74
CA ASN A 51 -12.72 4.53 12.95
C ASN A 51 -12.66 4.81 11.46
N ILE A 52 -12.00 5.90 11.04
CA ILE A 52 -11.97 6.30 9.62
C ILE A 52 -10.53 6.32 9.12
N ILE A 53 -9.67 7.15 9.72
CA ILE A 53 -8.32 7.38 9.20
C ILE A 53 -7.45 6.12 9.29
N VAL A 54 -7.38 5.49 10.47
CA VAL A 54 -6.54 4.29 10.65
C VAL A 54 -6.99 3.13 9.73
N PRO A 55 -8.28 2.75 9.68
CA PRO A 55 -8.74 1.72 8.74
C PRO A 55 -8.51 2.10 7.29
N PHE A 56 -8.71 3.37 6.92
CA PHE A 56 -8.45 3.87 5.57
C PHE A 56 -6.99 3.64 5.17
N TYR A 57 -6.03 4.01 6.02
CA TYR A 57 -4.61 3.76 5.74
C TYR A 57 -4.27 2.27 5.67
N CYS A 58 -4.84 1.45 6.57
CA CYS A 58 -4.67 0.00 6.54
C CYS A 58 -5.17 -0.60 5.21
N PHE A 59 -6.37 -0.23 4.77
CA PHE A 59 -6.93 -0.71 3.50
C PHE A 59 -6.22 -0.13 2.28
N ALA A 60 -5.73 1.11 2.34
CA ALA A 60 -4.94 1.69 1.26
C ALA A 60 -3.61 0.94 1.07
N LEU A 61 -2.88 0.65 2.15
CA LEU A 61 -1.65 -0.15 2.12
C LEU A 61 -1.92 -1.56 1.59
N SER A 62 -3.01 -2.18 2.04
CA SER A 62 -3.50 -3.47 1.57
C SER A 62 -3.80 -3.44 0.06
N ALA A 63 -4.53 -2.42 -0.41
CA ALA A 63 -4.85 -2.23 -1.82
C ALA A 63 -3.59 -2.02 -2.69
N PHE A 64 -2.56 -1.31 -2.20
CA PHE A 64 -1.28 -1.21 -2.91
C PHE A 64 -0.58 -2.56 -3.02
N GLY A 65 -0.54 -3.34 -1.93
CA GLY A 65 0.01 -4.70 -1.97
C GLY A 65 -0.74 -5.59 -2.96
N LEU A 66 -2.07 -5.51 -2.99
CA LEU A 66 -2.90 -6.21 -3.97
C LEU A 66 -2.66 -5.70 -5.40
N ASN A 67 -2.49 -4.40 -5.61
CA ASN A 67 -2.19 -3.82 -6.92
C ASN A 67 -0.84 -4.31 -7.46
N VAL A 68 0.17 -4.44 -6.60
CA VAL A 68 1.46 -5.03 -6.98
C VAL A 68 1.26 -6.47 -7.47
N LEU A 69 0.53 -7.28 -6.71
CA LEU A 69 0.31 -8.69 -7.01
C LEU A 69 -0.60 -8.92 -8.24
N ALA A 70 -1.72 -8.22 -8.31
CA ALA A 70 -2.70 -8.37 -9.39
C ALA A 70 -2.29 -7.61 -10.66
N GLY A 71 -1.72 -6.41 -10.50
CA GLY A 71 -1.33 -5.54 -11.61
C GLY A 71 -0.03 -5.96 -12.30
N TYR A 72 1.02 -6.29 -11.53
CA TYR A 72 2.33 -6.63 -12.11
C TYR A 72 2.55 -8.14 -12.25
N ALA A 73 2.16 -8.93 -11.25
CA ALA A 73 2.34 -10.39 -11.31
C ALA A 73 1.14 -11.11 -11.95
N GLY A 74 0.02 -10.43 -12.21
CA GLY A 74 -1.16 -10.99 -12.85
C GLY A 74 -1.90 -12.04 -12.00
N GLN A 75 -1.68 -12.06 -10.68
CA GLN A 75 -2.30 -13.03 -9.78
C GLN A 75 -3.50 -12.44 -9.03
N ILE A 76 -4.65 -13.11 -9.12
CA ILE A 76 -5.84 -12.76 -8.33
C ILE A 76 -5.67 -13.33 -6.92
N SER A 77 -5.67 -12.47 -5.91
CA SER A 77 -5.54 -12.85 -4.50
C SER A 77 -6.87 -12.69 -3.76
N ILE A 78 -7.57 -13.82 -3.57
CA ILE A 78 -8.85 -13.88 -2.85
C ILE A 78 -8.61 -13.90 -1.32
N GLY A 79 -7.42 -14.32 -0.89
CA GLY A 79 -7.03 -14.43 0.52
C GLY A 79 -6.26 -13.22 1.09
N HIS A 80 -6.27 -12.06 0.41
CA HIS A 80 -5.41 -10.92 0.77
C HIS A 80 -5.62 -10.44 2.22
N ALA A 81 -6.85 -10.44 2.71
CA ALA A 81 -7.18 -10.12 4.10
C ALA A 81 -6.54 -11.06 5.13
N ALA A 82 -6.35 -12.35 4.79
CA ALA A 82 -5.71 -13.31 5.68
C ALA A 82 -4.21 -12.99 5.85
N PHE A 83 -3.51 -12.63 4.76
CA PHE A 83 -2.10 -12.22 4.83
C PHE A 83 -1.93 -10.91 5.59
N MET A 84 -2.84 -9.95 5.41
CA MET A 84 -2.90 -8.72 6.20
C MET A 84 -3.06 -9.02 7.69
N ALA A 85 -3.97 -9.94 8.06
CA ALA A 85 -4.21 -10.32 9.44
C ALA A 85 -2.98 -10.99 10.09
N VAL A 86 -2.28 -11.87 9.36
CA VAL A 86 -1.05 -12.52 9.84
C VAL A 86 0.04 -11.49 10.15
N GLY A 87 0.24 -10.50 9.27
CA GLY A 87 1.24 -9.45 9.49
C GLY A 87 0.88 -8.50 10.65
N ALA A 88 -0.40 -8.14 10.76
CA ALA A 88 -0.90 -7.31 11.86
C ALA A 88 -0.75 -8.02 13.21
N TYR A 89 -1.14 -9.30 13.28
CA TYR A 89 -1.03 -10.09 14.50
C TYR A 89 0.43 -10.37 14.89
N GLY A 90 1.30 -10.63 13.91
CA GLY A 90 2.74 -10.75 14.12
C GLY A 90 3.36 -9.48 14.71
N SER A 91 3.01 -8.31 14.15
CA SER A 91 3.44 -7.01 14.67
C SER A 91 2.92 -6.74 16.08
N PHE A 92 1.66 -7.09 16.34
CA PHE A 92 1.02 -6.93 17.65
C PHE A 92 1.69 -7.79 18.73
N ILE A 93 2.07 -9.03 18.43
CA ILE A 93 2.78 -9.89 19.38
C ILE A 93 4.17 -9.34 19.68
N LEU A 94 4.93 -8.92 18.67
CA LEU A 94 6.28 -8.37 18.86
C LEU A 94 6.27 -7.10 19.70
N TYR A 95 5.34 -6.20 19.42
CA TYR A 95 5.19 -4.96 20.17
C TYR A 95 4.62 -5.21 21.58
N GLY A 96 3.49 -5.92 21.67
CA GLY A 96 2.73 -6.08 22.91
C GLY A 96 3.30 -7.08 23.90
N ARG A 97 3.92 -8.17 23.43
CA ARG A 97 4.42 -9.26 24.30
C ARG A 97 5.94 -9.22 24.50
N TYR A 98 6.69 -8.85 23.48
CA TYR A 98 8.15 -8.83 23.52
C TYR A 98 8.73 -7.42 23.76
N GLY A 99 7.89 -6.39 23.81
CA GLY A 99 8.34 -5.00 24.05
C GLY A 99 9.29 -4.47 22.98
N VAL A 100 9.28 -5.09 21.79
CA VAL A 100 10.11 -4.65 20.67
C VAL A 100 9.63 -3.26 20.25
N PRO A 101 10.53 -2.32 19.91
CA PRO A 101 10.12 -1.01 19.42
C PRO A 101 9.19 -1.09 18.21
N LEU A 102 8.44 -0.02 17.95
CA LEU A 102 7.41 0.00 16.91
C LEU A 102 7.94 -0.37 15.52
N ILE A 103 9.05 0.25 15.09
CA ILE A 103 9.58 0.07 13.74
C ILE A 103 10.03 -1.40 13.50
N PRO A 104 10.85 -2.02 14.36
CA PRO A 104 11.21 -3.43 14.19
C PRO A 104 10.02 -4.38 14.33
N SER A 105 8.99 -4.03 15.11
CA SER A 105 7.79 -4.86 15.23
C SER A 105 6.99 -4.91 13.93
N ILE A 106 6.83 -3.77 13.26
CA ILE A 106 6.16 -3.69 11.95
C ILE A 106 6.93 -4.49 10.89
N ILE A 107 8.26 -4.31 10.84
CA ILE A 107 9.12 -5.05 9.92
C ILE A 107 9.03 -6.55 10.21
N GLY A 108 9.09 -6.95 11.49
CA GLY A 108 8.99 -8.34 11.91
C GLY A 108 7.65 -8.97 11.52
N GLY A 109 6.52 -8.26 11.71
CA GLY A 109 5.21 -8.73 11.24
C GLY A 109 5.14 -8.84 9.71
N GLY A 110 5.76 -7.91 8.98
CA GLY A 110 5.92 -7.99 7.53
C GLY A 110 6.69 -9.25 7.10
N VAL A 111 7.81 -9.55 7.76
CA VAL A 111 8.61 -10.76 7.49
C VAL A 111 7.79 -12.03 7.76
N VAL A 112 7.04 -12.08 8.86
CA VAL A 112 6.16 -13.22 9.17
C VAL A 112 5.10 -13.40 8.08
N ALA A 113 4.46 -12.30 7.65
CA ALA A 113 3.48 -12.34 6.57
C ALA A 113 4.10 -12.78 5.23
N SER A 114 5.33 -12.35 4.92
CA SER A 114 6.05 -12.78 3.72
C SER A 114 6.42 -14.26 3.75
N ILE A 115 6.84 -14.81 4.90
CA ILE A 115 7.15 -16.23 5.04
C ILE A 115 5.89 -17.08 4.82
N VAL A 116 4.78 -16.70 5.48
CA VAL A 116 3.50 -17.37 5.31
C VAL A 116 3.00 -17.23 3.87
N GLY A 117 3.08 -16.02 3.30
CA GLY A 117 2.74 -15.74 1.91
C GLY A 117 3.56 -16.54 0.91
N ALA A 118 4.86 -16.72 1.13
CA ALA A 118 5.71 -17.55 0.28
C ALA A 118 5.32 -19.03 0.39
N PHE A 119 5.06 -19.53 1.60
CA PHE A 119 4.65 -20.91 1.82
C PHE A 119 3.35 -21.26 1.08
N PHE A 120 2.36 -20.35 1.11
CA PHE A 120 1.10 -20.53 0.39
C PHE A 120 1.14 -20.07 -1.09
N GLY A 121 2.05 -19.18 -1.46
CA GLY A 121 2.21 -18.66 -2.82
C GLY A 121 2.93 -19.64 -3.75
N LEU A 122 3.93 -20.37 -3.24
CA LEU A 122 4.65 -21.41 -3.99
C LEU A 122 3.73 -22.49 -4.61
N PRO A 123 2.74 -23.07 -3.89
CA PRO A 123 1.79 -23.99 -4.50
C PRO A 123 0.80 -23.31 -5.45
N SER A 124 0.47 -22.02 -5.22
CA SER A 124 -0.43 -21.24 -6.09
C SER A 124 0.14 -21.06 -7.51
N LEU A 125 1.46 -20.91 -7.64
CA LEU A 125 2.15 -20.80 -8.94
C LEU A 125 2.02 -22.06 -9.82
N LYS A 126 1.74 -23.22 -9.21
CA LYS A 126 1.62 -24.51 -9.92
C LYS A 126 0.24 -24.74 -10.54
N ILE A 127 -0.77 -23.98 -10.13
CA ILE A 127 -2.14 -24.14 -10.63
C ILE A 127 -2.40 -23.11 -11.73
N LYS A 128 -2.16 -23.49 -13.00
CA LYS A 128 -2.70 -22.76 -14.16
C LYS A 128 -4.19 -23.08 -14.26
N GLY A 129 -5.06 -22.14 -13.91
CA GLY A 129 -6.49 -22.44 -13.91
C GLY A 129 -7.36 -21.32 -13.37
N PHE A 130 -7.51 -20.27 -14.17
CA PHE A 130 -8.64 -19.34 -14.11
C PHE A 130 -10.04 -20.02 -14.17
N TYR A 131 -10.11 -21.36 -14.29
CA TYR A 131 -11.31 -22.10 -14.67
C TYR A 131 -12.31 -22.36 -13.54
N LEU A 132 -11.89 -22.28 -12.27
CA LEU A 132 -12.80 -22.53 -11.13
C LEU A 132 -13.43 -21.24 -10.58
N ALA A 133 -12.77 -20.09 -10.75
CA ALA A 133 -13.32 -18.77 -10.42
C ALA A 133 -14.47 -18.34 -11.36
N ILE A 134 -14.42 -18.77 -12.64
CA ILE A 134 -15.49 -18.54 -13.65
C ILE A 134 -16.75 -19.38 -13.34
N SER A 135 -16.60 -20.55 -12.70
CA SER A 135 -17.72 -21.45 -12.41
C SER A 135 -18.57 -21.02 -11.21
N THR A 136 -18.06 -20.16 -10.33
CA THR A 136 -18.75 -19.78 -9.07
C THR A 136 -19.23 -18.32 -9.05
N LEU A 137 -18.78 -17.48 -9.99
CA LEU A 137 -19.31 -16.12 -10.20
C LEU A 137 -20.55 -16.09 -11.11
N ALA A 138 -20.86 -17.21 -11.79
CA ALA A 138 -22.06 -17.40 -12.62
C ALA A 138 -23.25 -18.01 -11.84
N SER A 139 -23.08 -18.28 -10.54
CA SER A 139 -24.13 -18.75 -9.61
C SER A 139 -24.50 -17.67 -8.61
#